data_AF-A0A4R4G7R6-F1
#
_entry.id   AF-A0A4R4G7R6-F1
#
_cell.length_a   1.000
_cell.length_b   1.000
_cell.length_c   1.000
_cell.angle_alpha   90.00
_cell.angle_beta   90.00
_cell.angle_gamma   90.00
#
_symmetry.space_group_name_H-M   'P 1'
#
loop_
_entity.id
_entity.type
_entity.pdbx_description
1 polymer ?
#
loop_
_entity_poly.entity_id
_entity_poly.type
_entity_poly.pdbx_seq_one_letter_code
_entity_poly.pdbx_strand_id
1 'polypeptide(L)'
;MIKNIIFSAMVLLITGCANQPGQTAVLNVFTSADKFNHHWMLKHEHYEAATPVAKDGDWNEMMRGWITGQSDSGHGLHLMTKKDSYLAYDIDFYVSITPYTDADRALENGDEEFIRKYYNSYVGKQYGNGDIVRIPFQIKHYGKESYPCTVTETYRPMGKGWNTETYFKYIECSKFNPERTMAKGVGIKLIYTRVPNLPKELEPLAREYTYEDLQKRSRRILDSLYIKDGWEK
;
A
#
# COMPACT_ATOMS: atom_id res chain seq x y z
N MET A 1 -10.11 -4.00 -59.58
CA MET A 1 -11.46 -4.07 -58.97
C MET A 1 -11.65 -5.49 -58.47
N ILE A 2 -11.90 -5.86 -57.21
CA ILE A 2 -12.13 -5.21 -55.91
C ILE A 2 -11.50 -6.18 -54.89
N LYS A 3 -10.82 -5.65 -53.87
CA LYS A 3 -10.24 -6.45 -52.77
C LYS A 3 -11.37 -6.95 -51.86
N ASN A 4 -11.48 -8.26 -51.67
CA ASN A 4 -12.26 -8.84 -50.57
C ASN A 4 -11.41 -8.80 -49.30
N ILE A 5 -11.67 -7.83 -48.43
CA ILE A 5 -11.19 -7.83 -47.05
C ILE A 5 -12.37 -8.26 -46.18
N ILE A 6 -12.28 -9.48 -45.65
CA ILE A 6 -13.17 -9.97 -44.59
C ILE A 6 -12.74 -9.23 -43.32
N PHE A 7 -13.50 -8.20 -42.94
CA PHE A 7 -13.42 -7.59 -41.63
C PHE A 7 -14.08 -8.53 -40.62
N SER A 8 -13.30 -9.46 -40.07
CA SER A 8 -13.66 -10.11 -38.81
C SER A 8 -13.65 -9.04 -37.73
N ALA A 9 -14.84 -8.56 -37.37
CA ALA A 9 -15.06 -7.75 -36.19
C ALA A 9 -14.72 -8.61 -34.95
N MET A 10 -13.44 -8.62 -34.59
CA MET A 10 -12.98 -9.11 -33.30
C MET A 10 -13.44 -8.08 -32.27
N VAL A 11 -14.62 -8.34 -31.71
CA VAL A 11 -15.14 -7.67 -30.52
C VAL A 11 -14.19 -8.01 -29.38
N LEU A 12 -13.15 -7.20 -29.26
CA LEU A 12 -12.31 -7.10 -28.07
C LEU A 12 -13.15 -6.40 -27.00
N LEU A 13 -13.94 -7.20 -26.27
CA LEU A 13 -14.45 -6.85 -24.95
C LEU A 13 -13.23 -6.73 -24.01
N ILE A 14 -12.55 -5.60 -24.09
CA ILE A 14 -11.65 -5.15 -23.03
C ILE A 14 -12.56 -4.55 -21.98
N THR A 15 -13.14 -5.38 -21.11
CA THR A 15 -13.64 -4.90 -19.81
C THR A 15 -12.45 -4.66 -18.90
N GLY A 16 -11.59 -3.74 -19.30
CA GLY A 16 -10.61 -3.12 -18.42
C GLY A 16 -11.36 -2.07 -17.62
N CYS A 17 -11.80 -2.41 -16.41
CA CYS A 17 -12.07 -1.39 -15.41
C CYS A 17 -10.74 -0.66 -15.20
N ALA A 18 -10.61 0.52 -15.82
CA ALA A 18 -9.45 1.36 -15.65
C ALA A 18 -9.43 1.81 -14.18
N ASN A 19 -8.49 1.28 -13.40
CA ASN A 19 -8.12 1.87 -12.11
C ASN A 19 -7.81 3.35 -12.38
N GLN A 20 -8.65 4.27 -11.90
CA GLN A 20 -8.31 5.68 -12.00
C GLN A 20 -7.08 5.92 -11.13
N PRO A 21 -6.01 6.55 -11.65
CA PRO A 21 -4.89 6.98 -10.83
C PRO A 21 -5.44 7.88 -9.71
N GLY A 22 -5.32 7.42 -8.46
CA GLY A 22 -5.85 8.15 -7.31
C GLY A 22 -5.32 9.57 -7.28
N GLN A 23 -6.23 10.55 -7.20
CA GLN A 23 -5.86 11.95 -7.09
C GLN A 23 -4.97 12.17 -5.86
N THR A 24 -3.89 12.92 -6.03
CA THR A 24 -2.88 13.17 -4.99
C THR A 24 -3.54 13.68 -3.70
N ALA A 25 -3.24 13.04 -2.57
CA ALA A 25 -3.40 13.70 -1.28
C ALA A 25 -2.44 14.91 -1.25
N VAL A 26 -2.98 16.11 -1.37
CA VAL A 26 -2.17 17.34 -1.33
C VAL A 26 -1.53 17.46 0.03
N LEU A 27 -0.21 17.39 0.06
CA LEU A 27 0.58 17.48 1.27
C LEU A 27 1.38 18.79 1.23
N ASN A 28 1.10 19.69 2.17
CA ASN A 28 1.81 20.96 2.25
C ASN A 28 3.25 20.74 2.79
N VAL A 29 4.20 21.51 2.26
CA VAL A 29 5.64 21.44 2.61
C VAL A 29 5.84 21.50 4.14
N PHE A 30 6.55 20.52 4.70
CA PHE A 30 6.73 20.40 6.15
C PHE A 30 8.08 20.89 6.65
N THR A 31 8.08 21.41 7.88
CA THR A 31 9.29 21.94 8.53
C THR A 31 9.62 21.29 9.88
N SER A 32 8.81 20.34 10.39
CA SER A 32 9.01 19.72 11.72
C SER A 32 8.03 18.57 11.99
N ALA A 33 8.42 17.62 12.86
CA ALA A 33 7.58 16.50 13.28
C ALA A 33 6.31 16.92 14.03
N ASP A 34 6.39 17.88 14.95
CA ASP A 34 5.23 18.34 15.72
C ASP A 34 4.08 18.85 14.84
N LYS A 35 4.41 19.69 13.86
CA LYS A 35 3.44 20.19 12.90
C LYS A 35 2.84 19.07 12.06
N PHE A 36 3.68 18.13 11.59
CA PHE A 36 3.24 16.96 10.82
C PHE A 36 2.27 16.10 11.64
N ASN A 37 2.56 15.89 12.92
CA ASN A 37 1.79 15.03 13.79
C ASN A 37 0.44 15.63 14.19
N HIS A 38 0.30 16.94 14.40
CA HIS A 38 -0.92 17.49 15.01
C HIS A 38 -1.92 18.12 14.04
N HIS A 39 -1.53 18.41 12.80
CA HIS A 39 -2.34 19.26 11.91
C HIS A 39 -2.74 18.64 10.57
N TRP A 40 -2.30 17.43 10.25
CA TRP A 40 -2.42 16.89 8.89
C TRP A 40 -3.17 15.56 8.79
N MET A 41 -3.95 15.44 7.73
CA MET A 41 -4.61 14.22 7.28
C MET A 41 -4.38 14.05 5.78
N LEU A 42 -4.21 12.81 5.36
CA LEU A 42 -4.35 12.37 3.99
C LEU A 42 -5.83 12.47 3.62
N LYS A 43 -6.13 13.27 2.60
CA LYS A 43 -7.49 13.44 2.07
C LYS A 43 -7.53 12.97 0.63
N HIS A 44 -8.41 12.02 0.36
CA HIS A 44 -8.77 11.55 -0.97
C HIS A 44 -10.29 11.71 -1.15
N GLU A 45 -10.77 11.68 -2.40
CA GLU A 45 -12.21 11.64 -2.70
C GLU A 45 -12.92 10.41 -2.11
N HIS A 46 -12.17 9.36 -1.75
CA HIS A 46 -12.71 8.07 -1.32
C HIS A 46 -12.35 7.69 0.11
N TYR A 47 -11.34 8.33 0.70
CA TYR A 47 -10.94 8.06 2.07
C TYR A 47 -10.32 9.28 2.74
N GLU A 48 -10.26 9.24 4.07
CA GLU A 48 -9.41 10.11 4.87
C GLU A 48 -8.63 9.26 5.86
N ALA A 49 -7.39 9.64 6.14
CA ALA A 49 -6.56 9.02 7.17
C ALA A 49 -5.60 10.05 7.74
N ALA A 50 -5.13 9.86 8.97
CA ALA A 50 -3.98 10.60 9.47
C ALA A 50 -2.71 10.18 8.72
N THR A 51 -1.69 11.01 8.81
CA THR A 51 -0.32 10.68 8.39
C THR A 51 0.34 9.70 9.38
N PRO A 52 1.45 9.02 9.01
CA PRO A 52 2.23 8.25 9.98
C PRO A 52 2.72 9.14 11.13
N VAL A 53 3.11 8.54 12.25
CA VAL A 53 3.79 9.33 13.30
C VAL A 53 5.18 9.74 12.79
N ALA A 54 5.50 11.03 12.84
CA ALA A 54 6.81 11.56 12.50
C ALA A 54 7.68 11.80 13.75
N LYS A 55 9.00 11.77 13.56
CA LYS A 55 10.01 12.07 14.59
C LYS A 55 11.02 13.08 14.04
N ASP A 56 11.71 13.81 14.91
CA ASP A 56 12.61 14.90 14.48
C ASP A 56 13.74 14.43 13.56
N GLY A 57 14.22 13.20 13.77
CA GLY A 57 15.21 12.55 12.89
C GLY A 57 14.75 12.48 11.42
N ASP A 58 13.45 12.49 11.14
CA ASP A 58 12.94 12.43 9.76
C ASP A 58 13.40 13.66 8.96
N TRP A 59 13.59 14.84 9.58
CA TRP A 59 14.05 16.05 8.88
C TRP A 59 15.56 16.25 8.90
N ASN A 60 16.23 15.70 9.91
CA ASN A 60 17.66 15.93 10.14
C ASN A 60 18.55 14.84 9.53
N GLU A 61 18.09 13.59 9.56
CA GLU A 61 18.89 12.41 9.18
C GLU A 61 18.40 11.79 7.86
N MET A 62 17.13 11.98 7.51
CA MET A 62 16.55 11.63 6.21
C MET A 62 16.53 12.86 5.28
N MET A 63 16.35 12.68 3.96
CA MET A 63 16.55 13.70 2.92
C MET A 63 16.03 15.09 3.31
N ARG A 64 14.72 15.19 3.64
CA ARG A 64 13.97 16.41 4.00
C ARG A 64 12.63 16.11 4.72
N GLY A 65 12.54 15.02 5.50
CA GLY A 65 11.26 14.53 6.02
C GLY A 65 10.45 13.73 5.01
N TRP A 66 9.18 13.50 5.34
CA TRP A 66 8.22 12.79 4.47
C TRP A 66 7.87 13.64 3.26
N ILE A 67 8.09 13.11 2.06
CA ILE A 67 7.73 13.74 0.79
C ILE A 67 6.61 12.96 0.10
N THR A 68 5.72 13.65 -0.61
CA THR A 68 4.81 12.98 -1.55
C THR A 68 5.56 12.59 -2.81
N GLY A 69 5.32 11.39 -3.30
CA GLY A 69 5.88 10.92 -4.57
C GLY A 69 4.85 10.11 -5.35
N GLN A 70 5.14 9.90 -6.63
CA GLN A 70 4.50 8.86 -7.42
C GLN A 70 5.34 7.59 -7.25
N SER A 71 4.74 6.52 -6.75
CA SER A 71 5.26 5.16 -6.93
C SER A 71 4.61 4.53 -8.17
N ASP A 72 5.16 3.41 -8.63
CA ASP A 72 4.55 2.58 -9.69
C ASP A 72 3.13 2.08 -9.35
N SER A 73 2.73 2.11 -8.06
CA SER A 73 1.40 1.70 -7.57
C SER A 73 0.42 2.85 -7.31
N GLY A 74 0.83 4.10 -7.49
CA GLY A 74 0.05 5.28 -7.10
C GLY A 74 0.77 6.17 -6.09
N HIS A 75 0.18 7.32 -5.83
CA HIS A 75 0.75 8.37 -4.98
C HIS A 75 0.97 7.88 -3.54
N GLY A 76 2.10 8.24 -2.93
CA GLY A 76 2.51 7.74 -1.61
C GLY A 76 3.33 8.74 -0.79
N LEU A 77 3.66 8.34 0.44
CA LEU A 77 4.58 9.05 1.33
C LEU A 77 5.93 8.34 1.33
N HIS A 78 7.00 9.09 1.10
CA HIS A 78 8.36 8.56 1.04
C HIS A 78 9.26 9.24 2.06
N LEU A 79 10.10 8.46 2.72
CA LEU A 79 11.14 8.93 3.63
C LEU A 79 12.40 8.12 3.37
N MET A 80 13.45 8.75 2.86
CA MET A 80 14.69 8.07 2.50
C MET A 80 15.94 8.83 2.93
N THR A 81 17.08 8.14 3.04
CA THR A 81 18.35 8.76 3.42
C THR A 81 18.81 9.81 2.41
N LYS A 82 19.44 10.88 2.90
CA LYS A 82 19.90 12.04 2.10
C LYS A 82 20.92 11.71 1.00
N LYS A 83 21.67 10.62 1.17
CA LYS A 83 22.65 10.12 0.20
C LYS A 83 22.27 8.71 -0.22
N ASP A 84 22.35 8.46 -1.53
CA ASP A 84 22.31 7.15 -2.21
C ASP A 84 21.12 6.20 -1.89
N SER A 85 20.02 6.71 -1.34
CA SER A 85 18.78 5.96 -1.02
C SER A 85 19.02 4.59 -0.36
N TYR A 86 20.00 4.53 0.55
CA TYR A 86 20.43 3.32 1.23
C TYR A 86 19.37 2.72 2.15
N LEU A 87 18.50 3.56 2.70
CA LEU A 87 17.39 3.17 3.56
C LEU A 87 16.18 4.05 3.24
N ALA A 88 15.03 3.41 3.04
CA ALA A 88 13.80 4.07 2.66
C ALA A 88 12.57 3.43 3.31
N TYR A 89 11.62 4.28 3.67
CA TYR A 89 10.23 3.94 3.91
C TYR A 89 9.39 4.50 2.78
N ASP A 90 8.49 3.68 2.26
CA ASP A 90 7.44 4.10 1.35
C ASP A 90 6.08 3.62 1.88
N ILE A 91 5.07 4.48 1.77
CA ILE A 91 3.70 4.17 2.11
C ILE A 91 2.85 4.52 0.89
N ASP A 92 2.46 3.50 0.14
CA ASP A 92 1.64 3.69 -1.05
C ASP A 92 0.16 3.50 -0.71
N PHE A 93 -0.69 4.29 -1.37
CA PHE A 93 -2.14 4.18 -1.25
C PHE A 93 -2.76 3.88 -2.61
N TYR A 94 -3.74 2.99 -2.62
CA TYR A 94 -4.57 2.74 -3.81
C TYR A 94 -6.03 2.59 -3.42
N VAL A 95 -6.93 2.89 -4.36
CA VAL A 95 -8.37 2.71 -4.18
C VAL A 95 -8.92 1.83 -5.29
N SER A 96 -9.78 0.90 -4.91
CA SER A 96 -10.55 0.06 -5.81
C SER A 96 -12.04 0.26 -5.54
N ILE A 97 -12.85 0.33 -6.59
CA ILE A 97 -14.31 0.29 -6.51
C ILE A 97 -14.76 -0.78 -7.49
N THR A 98 -15.31 -1.87 -6.97
CA THR A 98 -15.63 -3.07 -7.75
C THR A 98 -17.02 -3.59 -7.39
N PRO A 99 -17.66 -4.38 -8.27
CA PRO A 99 -18.84 -5.14 -7.90
C PRO A 99 -18.56 -6.01 -6.66
N TYR A 100 -19.56 -6.15 -5.80
CA TYR A 100 -19.48 -7.03 -4.64
C TYR A 100 -19.52 -8.50 -5.08
N THR A 101 -18.56 -9.29 -4.58
CA THR A 101 -18.34 -10.68 -4.97
C THR A 101 -18.45 -11.64 -3.78
N ASP A 102 -18.36 -12.94 -4.04
CA ASP A 102 -18.29 -13.93 -2.96
C ASP A 102 -17.03 -13.79 -2.09
N ALA A 103 -15.93 -13.24 -2.64
CA ALA A 103 -14.76 -12.91 -1.85
C ALA A 103 -15.03 -11.75 -0.89
N ASP A 104 -15.79 -10.74 -1.29
CA ASP A 104 -16.21 -9.65 -0.39
C ASP A 104 -17.11 -10.18 0.73
N ARG A 105 -18.03 -11.09 0.41
CA ARG A 105 -18.89 -11.77 1.40
C ARG A 105 -18.09 -12.61 2.38
N ALA A 106 -17.11 -13.36 1.91
CA ALA A 106 -16.22 -14.14 2.76
C ALA A 106 -15.38 -13.25 3.66
N LEU A 107 -14.89 -12.11 3.13
CA LEU A 107 -14.15 -11.12 3.90
C LEU A 107 -15.02 -10.47 4.98
N GLU A 108 -16.25 -10.06 4.65
CA GLU A 108 -17.24 -9.50 5.58
C GLU A 108 -17.55 -10.46 6.74
N ASN A 109 -17.60 -11.76 6.46
CA ASN A 109 -17.89 -12.80 7.44
C ASN A 109 -16.65 -13.33 8.19
N GLY A 110 -15.44 -12.87 7.86
CA GLY A 110 -14.21 -13.36 8.47
C GLY A 110 -13.81 -14.78 8.06
N ASP A 111 -14.24 -15.25 6.88
CA ASP A 111 -13.90 -16.58 6.35
C ASP A 111 -12.47 -16.61 5.78
N GLU A 112 -11.49 -16.76 6.67
CA GLU A 112 -10.07 -16.77 6.29
C GLU A 112 -9.71 -17.94 5.35
N GLU A 113 -10.40 -19.07 5.44
CA GLU A 113 -10.12 -20.24 4.61
C GLU A 113 -10.47 -19.97 3.15
N PHE A 114 -11.68 -19.44 2.91
CA PHE A 114 -12.11 -19.05 1.58
C PHE A 114 -11.15 -18.03 0.97
N ILE A 115 -10.81 -16.99 1.73
CA ILE A 115 -10.00 -15.89 1.19
C ILE A 115 -8.56 -16.35 0.90
N ARG A 116 -7.98 -17.18 1.79
CA ARG A 116 -6.64 -17.75 1.57
C ARG A 116 -6.59 -18.58 0.28
N LYS A 117 -7.64 -19.35 0.01
CA LYS A 117 -7.79 -20.13 -1.22
C LYS A 117 -7.99 -19.22 -2.44
N TYR A 118 -8.86 -18.22 -2.34
CA TYR A 118 -9.19 -17.27 -3.40
C TYR A 118 -7.95 -16.52 -3.92
N TYR A 119 -7.16 -15.94 -3.02
CA TYR A 119 -5.94 -15.22 -3.41
C TYR A 119 -4.72 -16.12 -3.66
N ASN A 120 -4.88 -17.45 -3.62
CA ASN A 120 -3.78 -18.40 -3.79
C ASN A 120 -2.63 -18.10 -2.80
N SER A 121 -2.99 -17.67 -1.59
CA SER A 121 -2.09 -17.21 -0.53
C SER A 121 -1.49 -18.40 0.20
N TYR A 122 -0.60 -19.13 -0.49
CA TYR A 122 0.18 -20.21 0.11
C TYR A 122 1.50 -19.65 0.64
N VAL A 123 1.83 -20.02 1.87
CA VAL A 123 3.12 -19.72 2.52
C VAL A 123 4.23 -20.38 1.69
N GLY A 124 5.21 -19.59 1.27
CA GLY A 124 6.45 -20.11 0.65
C GLY A 124 6.40 -20.41 -0.86
N LYS A 125 5.81 -19.55 -1.69
CA LYS A 125 6.01 -19.62 -3.16
C LYS A 125 7.23 -18.81 -3.59
N GLN A 126 8.30 -19.50 -3.97
CA GLN A 126 9.41 -18.92 -4.74
C GLN A 126 8.90 -18.46 -6.11
N TYR A 127 9.23 -17.24 -6.50
CA TYR A 127 8.99 -16.72 -7.84
C TYR A 127 10.33 -16.38 -8.48
N GLY A 128 10.78 -17.17 -9.47
CA GLY A 128 11.99 -16.89 -10.25
C GLY A 128 13.30 -16.94 -9.46
N ASN A 129 14.25 -16.05 -9.80
CA ASN A 129 15.65 -16.03 -9.33
C ASN A 129 15.85 -15.54 -7.87
N GLY A 130 14.86 -15.67 -6.98
CA GLY A 130 14.97 -15.25 -5.59
C GLY A 130 13.84 -15.73 -4.68
N ASP A 131 14.13 -15.83 -3.39
CA ASP A 131 13.20 -16.31 -2.37
C ASP A 131 12.18 -15.22 -2.00
N ILE A 132 10.93 -15.32 -2.46
CA ILE A 132 9.86 -14.47 -1.93
C ILE A 132 9.18 -15.20 -0.78
N VAL A 133 9.40 -14.73 0.45
CA VAL A 133 8.68 -15.26 1.62
C VAL A 133 7.39 -14.47 1.78
N ARG A 134 6.26 -15.10 1.44
CA ARG A 134 4.92 -14.58 1.77
C ARG A 134 4.47 -15.12 3.12
N ILE A 135 4.14 -14.21 4.02
CA ILE A 135 3.52 -14.50 5.32
C ILE A 135 2.03 -14.79 5.10
N PRO A 136 1.43 -15.70 5.89
CA PRO A 136 0.03 -16.08 5.76
C PRO A 136 -0.91 -14.87 5.78
N PHE A 137 -1.85 -14.90 4.85
CA PHE A 137 -3.04 -14.06 4.82
C PHE A 137 -3.75 -14.05 6.18
N GLN A 138 -4.13 -12.86 6.66
CA GLN A 138 -4.92 -12.65 7.88
C GLN A 138 -6.08 -11.69 7.59
N ILE A 139 -7.23 -11.93 8.22
CA ILE A 139 -8.30 -10.93 8.28
C ILE A 139 -8.15 -10.15 9.59
N LYS A 140 -8.02 -8.82 9.47
CA LYS A 140 -7.98 -7.90 10.62
C LYS A 140 -9.01 -6.82 10.43
N HIS A 141 -9.28 -6.07 11.50
CA HIS A 141 -10.19 -4.94 11.45
C HIS A 141 -9.44 -3.65 11.78
N TYR A 142 -9.60 -2.63 10.94
CA TYR A 142 -8.97 -1.32 11.08
C TYR A 142 -9.94 -0.19 10.74
N GLY A 143 -9.54 1.04 11.02
CA GLY A 143 -10.30 2.25 10.71
C GLY A 143 -11.44 2.52 11.68
N LYS A 144 -12.08 3.68 11.49
CA LYS A 144 -13.09 4.24 12.40
C LYS A 144 -14.37 3.41 12.48
N GLU A 145 -14.67 2.64 11.43
CA GLU A 145 -15.87 1.80 11.36
C GLU A 145 -15.53 0.30 11.43
N SER A 146 -14.30 -0.06 11.86
CA SER A 146 -13.86 -1.45 11.96
C SER A 146 -14.01 -2.21 10.64
N TYR A 147 -13.46 -1.66 9.56
CA TYR A 147 -13.47 -2.26 8.22
C TYR A 147 -12.76 -3.61 8.24
N PRO A 148 -13.31 -4.66 7.61
CA PRO A 148 -12.58 -5.90 7.39
C PRO A 148 -11.44 -5.64 6.40
N CYS A 149 -10.24 -6.08 6.76
CA CYS A 149 -9.02 -5.83 6.01
C CYS A 149 -8.23 -7.10 5.81
N THR A 150 -7.79 -7.31 4.58
CA THR A 150 -6.81 -8.34 4.26
C THR A 150 -5.41 -7.85 4.62
N VAL A 151 -4.60 -8.71 5.24
CA VAL A 151 -3.20 -8.38 5.58
C VAL A 151 -2.28 -9.47 5.07
N THR A 152 -1.30 -9.07 4.27
CA THR A 152 -0.24 -9.96 3.76
C THR A 152 1.10 -9.28 3.92
N GLU A 153 2.11 -10.01 4.36
CA GLU A 153 3.49 -9.52 4.41
C GLU A 153 4.36 -10.31 3.45
N THR A 154 5.34 -9.65 2.85
CA THR A 154 6.26 -10.26 1.89
C THR A 154 7.67 -9.76 2.14
N TYR A 155 8.63 -10.67 2.12
CA TYR A 155 10.05 -10.33 2.13
C TYR A 155 10.69 -10.67 0.79
N ARG A 156 11.47 -9.73 0.26
CA ARG A 156 12.32 -9.88 -0.91
C ARG A 156 13.78 -9.71 -0.46
N PRO A 157 14.56 -10.79 -0.36
CA PRO A 157 15.98 -10.71 -0.06
C PRO A 157 16.74 -10.16 -1.26
N MET A 158 17.97 -9.72 -0.99
CA MET A 158 18.94 -9.42 -2.03
C MET A 158 19.18 -10.65 -2.91
N GLY A 159 19.28 -10.46 -4.23
CA GLY A 159 19.45 -11.56 -5.18
C GLY A 159 19.89 -11.10 -6.57
N LYS A 160 19.97 -12.02 -7.54
CA LYS A 160 20.36 -11.69 -8.92
C LYS A 160 19.34 -10.71 -9.54
N GLY A 161 19.65 -9.42 -9.51
CA GLY A 161 18.84 -8.33 -10.03
C GLY A 161 18.37 -7.30 -8.98
N TRP A 162 18.61 -7.54 -7.68
CA TRP A 162 18.21 -6.63 -6.60
C TRP A 162 19.40 -6.31 -5.71
N ASN A 163 19.70 -5.02 -5.54
CA ASN A 163 20.80 -4.54 -4.69
C ASN A 163 20.34 -4.21 -3.26
N THR A 164 19.08 -4.48 -2.94
CA THR A 164 18.44 -4.14 -1.68
C THR A 164 17.65 -5.33 -1.14
N GLU A 165 17.46 -5.34 0.17
CA GLU A 165 16.45 -6.12 0.84
C GLU A 165 15.19 -5.26 0.97
N THR A 166 14.02 -5.85 0.70
CA THR A 166 12.75 -5.13 0.77
C THR A 166 11.69 -5.93 1.51
N TYR A 167 11.06 -5.28 2.48
CA TYR A 167 9.95 -5.80 3.25
C TYR A 167 8.69 -5.06 2.83
N PHE A 168 7.62 -5.81 2.59
CA PHE A 168 6.33 -5.29 2.18
C PHE A 168 5.25 -5.73 3.16
N LYS A 169 4.36 -4.82 3.50
CA LYS A 169 3.07 -5.11 4.14
C LYS A 169 1.95 -4.56 3.28
N TYR A 170 1.10 -5.44 2.79
CA TYR A 170 -0.09 -5.09 2.03
C TYR A 170 -1.30 -5.19 2.96
N ILE A 171 -2.04 -4.10 3.06
CA ILE A 171 -3.27 -4.00 3.84
C ILE A 171 -4.35 -3.47 2.93
N GLU A 172 -5.42 -4.23 2.71
CA GLU A 172 -6.55 -3.77 1.91
C GLU A 172 -7.82 -3.85 2.75
N CYS A 173 -8.36 -2.68 3.10
CA CYS A 173 -9.57 -2.55 3.89
C CYS A 173 -10.77 -2.27 3.00
N SER A 174 -11.86 -3.01 3.22
CA SER A 174 -13.06 -2.92 2.39
C SER A 174 -14.22 -2.30 3.15
N LYS A 175 -14.98 -1.44 2.46
CA LYS A 175 -16.33 -1.04 2.84
C LYS A 175 -17.29 -1.60 1.79
N PHE A 176 -18.50 -1.94 2.19
CA PHE A 176 -19.55 -2.45 1.30
C PHE A 176 -20.75 -1.53 1.34
N ASN A 177 -21.40 -1.33 0.20
CA ASN A 177 -22.64 -0.56 0.19
C ASN A 177 -23.77 -1.37 0.84
N PRO A 178 -24.84 -0.72 1.35
CA PRO A 178 -25.92 -1.41 2.05
C PRO A 178 -26.61 -2.52 1.25
N GLU A 179 -26.64 -2.40 -0.07
CA GLU A 179 -27.26 -3.39 -0.97
C GLU A 179 -26.35 -4.59 -1.27
N ARG A 180 -25.07 -4.57 -0.86
CA ARG A 180 -24.04 -5.57 -1.21
C ARG A 180 -23.96 -5.80 -2.72
N THR A 181 -23.94 -4.70 -3.46
CA THR A 181 -23.74 -4.70 -4.92
C THR A 181 -22.38 -4.14 -5.30
N MET A 182 -21.77 -3.32 -4.42
CA MET A 182 -20.47 -2.69 -4.63
C MET A 182 -19.58 -2.82 -3.39
N ALA A 183 -18.30 -3.01 -3.63
CA ALA A 183 -17.23 -2.97 -2.65
C ALA A 183 -16.27 -1.82 -2.99
N LYS A 184 -15.77 -1.15 -1.95
CA LYS A 184 -14.73 -0.14 -2.05
C LYS A 184 -13.55 -0.55 -1.19
N GLY A 185 -12.41 -0.82 -1.83
CA GLY A 185 -11.16 -1.14 -1.17
C GLY A 185 -10.27 0.09 -1.05
N VAL A 186 -9.65 0.26 0.11
CA VAL A 186 -8.51 1.17 0.29
C VAL A 186 -7.30 0.32 0.65
N GLY A 187 -6.36 0.29 -0.28
CA GLY A 187 -5.07 -0.36 -0.14
C GLY A 187 -4.03 0.55 0.47
N ILE A 188 -3.30 0.03 1.46
CA ILE A 188 -2.18 0.67 2.14
C ILE A 188 -1.02 -0.32 2.09
N LYS A 189 0.05 0.08 1.40
CA LYS A 189 1.25 -0.75 1.23
C LYS A 189 2.42 -0.08 1.94
N LEU A 190 2.92 -0.73 2.98
CA LEU A 190 4.13 -0.29 3.68
C LEU A 190 5.33 -0.99 3.04
N ILE A 191 6.35 -0.22 2.69
CA ILE A 191 7.58 -0.70 2.06
C ILE A 191 8.74 -0.21 2.90
N TYR A 192 9.59 -1.14 3.31
CA TYR A 192 10.88 -0.83 3.89
C TYR A 192 11.96 -1.40 3.00
N THR A 193 12.85 -0.53 2.52
CA THR A 193 13.97 -0.89 1.67
C THR A 193 15.26 -0.55 2.37
N ARG A 194 16.23 -1.48 2.35
CA ARG A 194 17.56 -1.26 2.91
C ARG A 194 18.63 -1.94 2.04
N VAL A 195 19.78 -1.29 1.86
CA VAL A 195 20.97 -1.97 1.35
C VAL A 195 21.60 -2.85 2.43
N PRO A 196 22.07 -4.06 2.10
CA PRO A 196 22.66 -4.95 3.09
C PRO A 196 23.98 -4.40 3.65
N ASN A 197 24.81 -3.81 2.79
CA ASN A 197 26.09 -3.19 3.16
C ASN A 197 25.92 -1.69 3.38
N LEU A 198 25.24 -1.31 4.47
CA LEU A 198 25.15 0.08 4.87
C LEU A 198 26.54 0.65 5.22
N PRO A 199 26.86 1.89 4.82
CA PRO A 199 27.98 2.62 5.38
C PRO A 199 27.92 2.66 6.91
N LYS A 200 29.08 2.59 7.58
CA LYS A 200 29.16 2.52 9.06
C LYS A 200 28.48 3.70 9.74
N GLU A 201 28.54 4.88 9.12
CA GLU A 201 27.88 6.10 9.57
C GLU A 201 26.35 6.02 9.55
N LEU A 202 25.76 5.11 8.77
CA LEU A 202 24.31 4.88 8.68
C LEU A 202 23.84 3.67 9.50
N GLU A 203 24.75 2.90 10.12
CA GLU A 203 24.36 1.80 11.00
C GLU A 203 23.48 2.22 12.19
N PRO A 204 23.75 3.35 12.88
CA PRO A 204 22.87 3.83 13.96
C PRO A 204 21.46 4.11 13.43
N LEU A 205 21.36 4.76 12.28
CA LEU A 205 20.10 5.10 11.63
C LEU A 205 19.29 3.83 11.31
N ALA A 206 19.92 2.78 10.81
CA ALA A 206 19.22 1.53 10.48
C ALA A 206 18.79 0.70 11.70
N ARG A 207 19.29 1.00 12.90
CA ARG A 207 18.75 0.45 14.17
C ARG A 207 17.52 1.21 14.64
N GLU A 208 17.42 2.48 14.29
CA GLU A 208 16.31 3.34 14.67
C GLU A 208 15.16 3.27 13.66
N TYR A 209 15.48 3.16 12.37
CA TYR A 209 14.54 3.08 11.26
C TYR A 209 14.44 1.64 10.75
N THR A 210 13.77 0.79 11.52
CA THR A 210 13.54 -0.62 11.16
C THR A 210 12.20 -0.82 10.45
N TYR A 211 11.94 -2.01 9.93
CA TYR A 211 10.63 -2.36 9.40
C TYR A 211 9.52 -2.27 10.47
N GLU A 212 9.84 -2.65 11.71
CA GLU A 212 8.93 -2.58 12.85
C GLU A 212 8.61 -1.13 13.24
N ASP A 213 9.58 -0.22 13.14
CA ASP A 213 9.35 1.22 13.34
C ASP A 213 8.35 1.75 12.30
N LEU A 214 8.53 1.43 11.02
CA LEU A 214 7.58 1.79 9.97
C LEU A 214 6.17 1.29 10.27
N GLN A 215 6.03 0.02 10.66
CA GLN A 215 4.73 -0.57 11.01
C GLN A 215 4.09 0.13 12.21
N LYS A 216 4.86 0.39 13.27
CA LYS A 216 4.39 1.08 14.48
C LYS A 216 3.91 2.49 14.17
N ARG A 217 4.67 3.25 13.38
CA ARG A 217 4.35 4.63 13.00
C ARG A 217 3.14 4.70 12.07
N SER A 218 3.00 3.72 11.18
CA SER A 218 1.89 3.61 10.23
C SER A 218 0.60 3.13 10.88
N ARG A 219 0.64 2.60 12.12
CA ARG A 219 -0.56 2.20 12.87
C ARG A 219 -1.59 3.32 12.97
N ARG A 220 -1.11 4.56 13.12
CA ARG A 220 -1.95 5.76 13.16
C ARG A 220 -2.79 5.95 11.89
N ILE A 221 -2.24 5.61 10.72
CA ILE A 221 -2.96 5.68 9.44
C ILE A 221 -4.12 4.68 9.47
N LEU A 222 -3.85 3.45 9.91
CA LEU A 222 -4.83 2.36 9.99
C LEU A 222 -5.95 2.69 10.99
N ASP A 223 -5.60 3.18 12.18
CA ASP A 223 -6.59 3.47 13.23
C ASP A 223 -7.49 4.67 12.88
N SER A 224 -6.99 5.60 12.08
CA SER A 224 -7.73 6.81 11.68
C SER A 224 -8.44 6.70 10.33
N LEU A 225 -8.22 5.60 9.59
CA LEU A 225 -8.79 5.38 8.27
C LEU A 225 -10.31 5.49 8.31
N TYR A 226 -10.85 6.29 7.39
CA TYR A 226 -12.27 6.46 7.15
C TYR A 226 -12.54 6.30 5.66
N ILE A 227 -13.34 5.30 5.28
CA ILE A 227 -13.72 5.03 3.89
C ILE A 227 -15.07 5.70 3.63
N LYS A 228 -15.10 6.64 2.67
CA LYS A 228 -16.26 7.49 2.40
C LYS A 228 -17.37 6.71 1.70
N ASP A 229 -18.61 6.97 2.10
CA ASP A 229 -19.84 6.39 1.52
C ASP A 229 -20.18 6.85 0.10
N GLY A 230 -19.35 7.66 -0.57
CA GLY A 230 -19.60 8.05 -1.96
C GLY A 230 -19.55 6.83 -2.89
N TRP A 231 -20.67 6.12 -3.02
CA TRP A 231 -20.87 4.93 -3.88
C TRP A 231 -21.27 5.32 -5.31
N GLU A 232 -21.53 6.61 -5.53
CA GLU A 232 -21.91 7.21 -6.82
C GLU A 232 -20.66 7.68 -7.60
N LYS A 233 -20.59 7.55 -8.94
CA LYS A 233 -21.48 6.91 -9.92
C LYS A 233 -20.65 6.47 -11.12
#